data_AF-A0A6N4AGS0-F1
#
_entry.id   AF-A0A6N4AGS0-F1
#
_cell.length_a   1.000
_cell.length_b   1.000
_cell.length_c   1.000
_cell.angle_alpha   90.00
_cell.angle_beta   90.00
_cell.angle_gamma   90.00
#
_symmetry.space_group_name_H-M   'P 1'
#
loop_
_entity.id
_entity.type
_entity.pdbx_description
1 polymer ?
#
loop_
_entity_poly.entity_id
_entity_poly.type
_entity_poly.pdbx_seq_one_letter_code
_entity_poly.pdbx_strand_id
1 'polypeptide(L)'
;MIFGGMATMKTIVLLLLLFSCSNLAAQDLSNVLLYEQRFFDSDTCCWRKLANTKEYEKAGNMIVSYLKNNKTHTNSQSLQWHAGQMFAKAQNDKQAIFYFKKTYNFLYRLFGGDEGKAWYFYAKGTVAFIKRDKGKLQKMIQKWDKNLPKDRNYDALVQLYENWDKKYLEATE
;
A
#
# COMPACT_ATOMS: atom_id res chain seq x y z
N MET A 1 -24.13 29.12 49.24
CA MET A 1 -23.98 27.77 48.66
C MET A 1 -24.70 27.77 47.32
N ILE A 2 -24.01 27.93 46.17
CA ILE A 2 -24.27 27.28 44.86
C ILE A 2 -23.00 27.54 44.02
N PHE A 3 -21.99 26.68 44.16
CA PHE A 3 -20.92 26.52 43.16
C PHE A 3 -21.18 25.18 42.46
N GLY A 4 -21.50 25.20 41.17
CA GLY A 4 -21.65 23.98 40.37
C GLY A 4 -22.60 24.15 39.19
N GLY A 5 -22.07 24.52 38.02
CA GLY A 5 -22.89 24.57 36.81
C GLY A 5 -22.17 24.91 35.50
N MET A 6 -21.02 25.60 35.54
CA MET A 6 -20.33 26.03 34.31
C MET A 6 -19.33 25.02 33.74
N ALA A 7 -18.83 24.06 34.54
CA ALA A 7 -17.87 23.06 34.08
C ALA A 7 -18.50 21.91 33.26
N THR A 8 -19.77 21.61 33.50
CA THR A 8 -20.50 20.51 32.84
C THR A 8 -20.88 20.88 31.40
N MET A 9 -21.28 22.12 31.12
CA MET A 9 -21.75 22.55 29.80
C MET A 9 -20.62 22.62 28.75
N LYS A 10 -19.42 23.13 29.12
CA LYS A 10 -18.25 23.13 28.21
C LYS A 10 -17.78 21.71 27.85
N THR A 11 -17.85 20.79 28.82
CA THR A 11 -17.46 19.40 28.63
C THR A 11 -18.46 18.66 27.74
N ILE A 12 -19.77 18.91 27.90
CA ILE A 12 -20.83 18.34 27.06
C ILE A 12 -20.72 18.85 25.61
N VAL A 13 -20.43 20.14 25.40
CA VAL A 13 -20.25 20.71 24.05
C VAL A 13 -19.01 20.15 23.34
N LEU A 14 -17.88 19.97 24.05
CA LEU A 14 -16.69 19.31 23.48
C LEU A 14 -16.98 17.86 23.09
N LEU A 15 -17.71 17.12 23.92
CA LEU A 15 -18.13 15.74 23.64
C LEU A 15 -19.04 15.65 22.40
N LEU A 16 -20.00 16.57 22.24
CA LEU A 16 -20.90 16.61 21.08
C LEU A 16 -20.18 16.98 19.77
N LEU A 17 -19.19 17.88 19.83
CA LEU A 17 -18.38 18.24 18.67
C LEU A 17 -17.46 17.09 18.22
N LEU A 18 -16.83 16.38 19.17
CA LEU A 18 -16.03 15.20 18.86
C LEU A 18 -16.87 14.06 18.27
N PHE A 19 -18.10 13.87 18.77
CA PHE A 19 -19.03 12.86 18.26
C PHE A 19 -19.49 13.17 16.81
N SER A 20 -19.73 14.44 16.50
CA SER A 20 -20.21 14.86 15.17
C SER A 20 -19.12 14.74 14.10
N CYS A 21 -17.87 15.10 14.40
CA CYS A 21 -16.74 14.94 13.47
C CYS A 21 -16.43 13.46 13.17
N SER A 22 -16.57 12.59 14.16
CA SER A 22 -16.32 11.15 14.03
C SER A 22 -17.30 10.48 13.05
N ASN A 23 -18.58 10.87 13.12
CA ASN A 23 -19.62 10.32 12.24
C ASN A 23 -19.45 10.78 10.79
N LEU A 24 -19.07 12.05 10.56
CA LEU A 24 -18.86 12.55 9.20
C LEU A 24 -17.66 11.88 8.51
N ALA A 25 -16.55 11.68 9.23
CA ALA A 25 -15.38 10.96 8.71
C ALA A 25 -15.68 9.47 8.42
N ALA A 26 -16.48 8.82 9.27
CA ALA A 26 -16.90 7.44 9.04
C ALA A 26 -17.84 7.30 7.83
N GLN A 27 -18.74 8.26 7.63
CA GLN A 27 -19.67 8.26 6.50
C GLN A 27 -18.95 8.52 5.17
N ASP A 28 -18.02 9.48 5.15
CA ASP A 28 -17.18 9.76 3.97
C ASP A 28 -16.32 8.53 3.59
N LEU A 29 -15.73 7.86 4.59
CA LEU A 29 -15.02 6.60 4.35
C LEU A 29 -15.96 5.51 3.80
N SER A 30 -17.17 5.33 4.35
CA SER A 30 -18.11 4.32 3.86
C SER A 30 -18.53 4.55 2.40
N ASN A 31 -18.66 5.80 1.98
CA ASN A 31 -19.04 6.14 0.60
C ASN A 31 -17.89 5.82 -0.38
N VAL A 32 -16.65 6.15 0.00
CA VAL A 32 -15.46 5.86 -0.82
C VAL A 32 -15.27 4.35 -1.07
N LEU A 33 -15.65 3.49 -0.12
CA LEU A 33 -15.55 2.04 -0.27
C LEU A 33 -16.52 1.44 -1.31
N LEU A 34 -17.52 2.21 -1.73
CA LEU A 34 -18.50 1.82 -2.75
C LEU A 34 -18.15 2.32 -4.15
N TYR A 35 -17.11 3.13 -4.30
CA TYR A 35 -16.69 3.63 -5.61
C TYR A 35 -16.26 2.50 -6.53
N GLU A 36 -16.43 2.69 -7.84
CA GLU A 36 -15.72 1.87 -8.82
C GLU A 36 -14.22 2.11 -8.70
N GLN A 37 -13.42 1.08 -9.00
CA GLN A 37 -11.97 1.15 -8.77
C GLN A 37 -11.32 2.33 -9.50
N ARG A 38 -11.77 2.68 -10.71
CA ARG A 38 -11.23 3.84 -11.45
C ARG A 38 -11.32 5.16 -10.69
N PHE A 39 -12.37 5.35 -9.87
CA PHE A 39 -12.55 6.53 -9.05
C PHE A 39 -11.81 6.41 -7.72
N PHE A 40 -11.79 5.19 -7.16
CA PHE A 40 -11.02 4.87 -5.96
C PHE A 40 -9.51 5.09 -6.16
N ASP A 41 -9.01 4.81 -7.36
CA ASP A 41 -7.61 4.99 -7.76
C ASP A 41 -7.31 6.42 -8.29
N SER A 42 -8.25 7.37 -8.22
CA SER A 42 -8.01 8.75 -8.68
C SER A 42 -7.02 9.50 -7.78
N ASP A 43 -6.13 10.31 -8.37
CA ASP A 43 -5.16 11.14 -7.63
C ASP A 43 -5.83 12.24 -6.78
N THR A 44 -7.05 12.63 -7.14
CA THR A 44 -7.87 13.61 -6.41
C THR A 44 -8.68 13.00 -5.27
N CYS A 45 -8.68 11.66 -5.15
CA CYS A 45 -9.45 10.95 -4.14
C CYS A 45 -8.58 10.01 -3.29
N CYS A 46 -9.19 9.58 -2.18
CA CYS A 46 -9.01 8.24 -1.67
C CYS A 46 -7.55 7.97 -1.28
N TRP A 47 -7.03 6.79 -1.63
CA TRP A 47 -5.71 6.37 -1.16
C TRP A 47 -4.56 7.12 -1.83
N ARG A 48 -4.70 7.57 -3.09
CA ARG A 48 -3.65 8.35 -3.77
C ARG A 48 -3.56 9.76 -3.24
N LYS A 49 -4.68 10.40 -2.88
CA LYS A 49 -4.68 11.67 -2.16
C LYS A 49 -3.92 11.57 -0.84
N LEU A 50 -4.15 10.51 -0.06
CA LEU A 50 -3.41 10.24 1.18
C LEU A 50 -1.92 9.95 0.92
N ALA A 51 -1.59 9.22 -0.14
CA ALA A 51 -0.20 8.96 -0.50
C ALA A 51 0.54 10.26 -0.87
N ASN A 52 -0.12 11.18 -1.58
CA ASN A 52 0.44 12.49 -1.95
C ASN A 52 0.72 13.38 -0.73
N THR A 53 -0.04 13.23 0.36
CA THR A 53 0.21 13.89 1.65
C THR A 53 1.16 13.11 2.56
N LYS A 54 1.81 12.06 2.04
CA LYS A 54 2.72 11.15 2.76
C LYS A 54 2.06 10.36 3.90
N GLU A 55 0.73 10.28 3.93
CA GLU A 55 -0.04 9.49 4.89
C GLU A 55 -0.12 8.01 4.48
N TYR A 56 1.05 7.41 4.24
CA TYR A 56 1.18 6.11 3.58
C TYR A 56 0.48 4.97 4.34
N GLU A 57 0.55 4.92 5.67
CA GLU A 57 -0.13 3.85 6.41
C GLU A 57 -1.66 3.96 6.31
N LYS A 58 -2.20 5.19 6.33
CA LYS A 58 -3.64 5.42 6.11
C LYS A 58 -4.05 5.05 4.69
N ALA A 59 -3.25 5.42 3.69
CA ALA A 59 -3.48 5.02 2.30
C ALA A 59 -3.51 3.49 2.16
N GLY A 60 -2.54 2.78 2.73
CA GLY A 60 -2.51 1.32 2.75
C GLY A 60 -3.76 0.72 3.41
N ASN A 61 -4.14 1.21 4.59
CA ASN A 61 -5.34 0.75 5.30
C ASN A 61 -6.63 1.01 4.52
N MET A 62 -6.73 2.13 3.79
CA MET A 62 -7.89 2.43 2.94
C MET A 62 -8.01 1.43 1.79
N ILE A 63 -6.90 1.08 1.12
CA ILE A 63 -6.89 0.05 0.07
C ILE A 63 -7.34 -1.30 0.63
N VAL A 64 -6.87 -1.65 1.82
CA VAL A 64 -7.27 -2.89 2.51
C VAL A 64 -8.77 -2.92 2.80
N SER A 65 -9.33 -1.81 3.27
CA SER A 65 -10.76 -1.68 3.49
C SER A 65 -11.54 -1.82 2.18
N TYR A 66 -11.07 -1.20 1.09
CA TYR A 66 -11.71 -1.31 -0.22
C TYR A 66 -11.73 -2.76 -0.73
N LEU A 67 -10.58 -3.45 -0.66
CA LEU A 67 -10.44 -4.87 -1.02
C LEU A 67 -11.39 -5.80 -0.24
N LYS A 68 -11.75 -5.45 1.01
CA LYS A 68 -12.69 -6.24 1.83
C LYS A 68 -14.14 -6.05 1.41
N ASN A 69 -14.51 -4.84 0.98
CA ASN A 69 -15.89 -4.45 0.70
C ASN A 69 -16.29 -4.64 -0.76
N ASN A 70 -15.36 -4.53 -1.71
CA ASN A 70 -15.67 -4.54 -3.15
C ASN A 70 -14.93 -5.68 -3.87
N LYS A 71 -15.54 -6.88 -3.91
CA LYS A 71 -14.87 -8.12 -4.35
C LYS A 71 -15.08 -8.49 -5.82
N THR A 72 -16.14 -8.00 -6.47
CA THR A 72 -16.64 -8.60 -7.72
C THR A 72 -16.08 -7.97 -9.00
N HIS A 73 -15.60 -6.72 -8.96
CA HIS A 73 -15.08 -6.01 -10.15
C HIS A 73 -13.74 -5.29 -9.89
N THR A 74 -13.01 -5.76 -8.89
CA THR A 74 -11.77 -5.12 -8.45
C THR A 74 -10.57 -5.86 -9.03
N ASN A 75 -9.65 -5.13 -9.68
CA ASN A 75 -8.30 -5.59 -9.98
C ASN A 75 -7.52 -5.70 -8.66
N SER A 76 -7.81 -6.78 -7.94
CA SER A 76 -7.32 -7.02 -6.59
C SER A 76 -5.80 -7.17 -6.55
N GLN A 77 -5.18 -7.70 -7.61
CA GLN A 77 -3.73 -7.82 -7.70
C GLN A 77 -3.05 -6.44 -7.71
N SER A 78 -3.56 -5.50 -8.50
CA SER A 78 -3.03 -4.12 -8.54
C SER A 78 -3.20 -3.41 -7.20
N LEU A 79 -4.36 -3.53 -6.57
CA LEU A 79 -4.59 -2.92 -5.25
C LEU A 79 -3.73 -3.56 -4.15
N GLN A 80 -3.55 -4.88 -4.17
CA GLN A 80 -2.63 -5.54 -3.24
C GLN A 80 -1.18 -5.07 -3.45
N TRP A 81 -0.77 -4.84 -4.69
CA TRP A 81 0.54 -4.26 -4.99
C TRP A 81 0.68 -2.86 -4.37
N HIS A 82 -0.28 -1.98 -4.62
CA HIS A 82 -0.28 -0.62 -4.06
C HIS A 82 -0.35 -0.62 -2.53
N ALA A 83 -1.16 -1.49 -1.91
CA ALA A 83 -1.17 -1.65 -0.46
C ALA A 83 0.23 -2.02 0.06
N GLY A 84 0.92 -2.95 -0.61
CA GLY A 84 2.30 -3.31 -0.30
C GLY A 84 3.25 -2.11 -0.36
N GLN A 85 3.17 -1.31 -1.42
CA GLN A 85 3.99 -0.09 -1.58
C GLN A 85 3.70 0.92 -0.48
N MET A 86 2.43 1.16 -0.15
CA MET A 86 2.03 2.11 0.88
C MET A 86 2.55 1.69 2.26
N PHE A 87 2.39 0.40 2.62
CA PHE A 87 2.93 -0.09 3.89
C PHE A 87 4.46 -0.07 3.92
N ALA A 88 5.15 -0.34 2.80
CA ALA A 88 6.60 -0.27 2.74
C ALA A 88 7.12 1.17 2.89
N LYS A 89 6.45 2.13 2.25
CA LYS A 89 6.72 3.58 2.42
C LYS A 89 6.48 4.03 3.86
N ALA A 90 5.51 3.44 4.55
CA ALA A 90 5.24 3.64 5.97
C ALA A 90 6.19 2.88 6.91
N GLN A 91 7.17 2.12 6.40
CA GLN A 91 8.06 1.24 7.16
C GLN A 91 7.32 0.13 7.95
N ASN A 92 6.09 -0.20 7.56
CA ASN A 92 5.33 -1.32 8.11
C ASN A 92 5.64 -2.60 7.31
N ASP A 93 6.85 -3.12 7.50
CA ASP A 93 7.41 -4.23 6.72
C ASP A 93 6.53 -5.49 6.79
N LYS A 94 5.91 -5.76 7.94
CA LYS A 94 5.02 -6.91 8.12
C LYS A 94 3.85 -6.86 7.16
N GLN A 95 3.15 -5.73 7.10
CA GLN A 95 2.01 -5.56 6.20
C GLN A 95 2.46 -5.44 4.74
N ALA A 96 3.57 -4.75 4.48
CA ALA A 96 4.14 -4.65 3.14
C ALA A 96 4.42 -6.02 2.53
N ILE A 97 5.16 -6.88 3.26
CA ILE A 97 5.48 -8.24 2.84
C ILE A 97 4.22 -9.07 2.66
N PHE A 98 3.24 -8.93 3.56
CA PHE A 98 1.97 -9.65 3.46
C PHE A 98 1.24 -9.33 2.15
N TYR A 99 1.10 -8.06 1.80
CA TYR A 99 0.37 -7.66 0.60
C TYR A 99 1.16 -7.91 -0.70
N PHE A 100 2.47 -7.64 -0.73
CA PHE A 100 3.29 -8.00 -1.89
C PHE A 100 3.27 -9.51 -2.19
N LYS A 101 3.26 -10.37 -1.17
CA LYS A 101 3.18 -11.82 -1.37
C LYS A 101 1.88 -12.29 -2.00
N LYS A 102 0.81 -11.51 -1.97
CA LYS A 102 -0.45 -11.86 -2.63
C LYS A 102 -0.42 -11.62 -4.14
N THR A 103 0.53 -10.82 -4.62
CA THR A 103 0.58 -10.43 -6.04
C THR A 103 1.38 -11.38 -6.91
N TYR A 104 2.11 -12.33 -6.32
CA TYR A 104 2.90 -13.30 -7.08
C TYR A 104 2.77 -14.69 -6.48
N ASN A 105 2.89 -15.71 -7.34
CA ASN A 105 3.04 -17.09 -6.91
C ASN A 105 3.98 -17.83 -7.87
N PHE A 106 4.37 -19.05 -7.53
CA PHE A 106 5.31 -19.83 -8.32
C PHE A 106 4.80 -20.17 -9.75
N LEU A 107 3.48 -20.27 -9.95
CA LEU A 107 2.90 -20.56 -11.27
C LEU A 107 3.17 -19.44 -12.27
N TYR A 108 3.22 -18.18 -11.83
CA TYR A 108 3.57 -17.05 -12.71
C TYR A 108 4.96 -17.21 -13.32
N ARG A 109 5.90 -17.76 -12.55
CA ARG A 109 7.25 -18.06 -13.05
C ARG A 109 7.27 -19.20 -14.07
N LEU A 110 6.38 -20.20 -13.92
CA LEU A 110 6.36 -21.37 -14.80
C LEU A 110 5.56 -21.14 -16.07
N PHE A 111 4.37 -20.53 -15.94
CA PHE A 111 3.34 -20.51 -16.96
C PHE A 111 2.91 -19.11 -17.38
N GLY A 112 3.40 -18.05 -16.73
CA GLY A 112 2.97 -16.67 -16.99
C GLY A 112 3.66 -15.99 -18.19
N GLY A 113 4.35 -16.75 -19.05
CA GLY A 113 5.17 -16.16 -20.11
C GLY A 113 6.26 -15.23 -19.55
N ASP A 114 6.74 -14.32 -20.37
CA ASP A 114 7.80 -13.39 -19.95
C ASP A 114 7.28 -12.33 -18.99
N GLU A 115 6.06 -11.82 -19.21
CA GLU A 115 5.41 -10.83 -18.32
C GLU A 115 5.19 -11.37 -16.91
N GLY A 116 4.65 -12.60 -16.78
CA GLY A 116 4.43 -13.22 -15.49
C GLY A 116 5.73 -13.58 -14.76
N LYS A 117 6.77 -13.97 -15.49
CA LYS A 117 8.11 -14.19 -14.91
C LYS A 117 8.75 -12.88 -14.45
N ALA A 118 8.66 -11.83 -15.26
CA ALA A 118 9.13 -10.48 -14.94
C ALA A 118 8.46 -9.99 -13.66
N TRP A 119 7.12 -10.04 -13.61
CA TRP A 119 6.35 -9.67 -12.42
C TRP A 119 6.74 -10.51 -11.19
N TYR A 120 6.93 -11.82 -11.35
CA TYR A 120 7.39 -12.69 -10.27
C TYR A 120 8.74 -12.25 -9.71
N PHE A 121 9.73 -11.98 -10.57
CA PHE A 121 11.06 -11.54 -10.13
C PHE A 121 11.01 -10.17 -9.49
N TYR A 122 10.23 -9.24 -10.07
CA TYR A 122 10.00 -7.92 -9.50
C TYR A 122 9.44 -8.01 -8.08
N ALA A 123 8.25 -8.57 -7.93
CA ALA A 123 7.55 -8.59 -6.65
C ALA A 123 8.31 -9.39 -5.58
N LYS A 124 8.89 -10.54 -5.95
CA LYS A 124 9.68 -11.34 -5.03
C LYS A 124 11.00 -10.67 -4.64
N GLY A 125 11.60 -9.91 -5.56
CA GLY A 125 12.80 -9.14 -5.32
C GLY A 125 12.53 -7.94 -4.40
N THR A 126 11.44 -7.21 -4.61
CA THR A 126 10.97 -6.17 -3.68
C THR A 126 10.75 -6.70 -2.27
N VAL A 127 10.14 -7.88 -2.12
CA VAL A 127 10.01 -8.55 -0.81
C VAL A 127 11.37 -8.91 -0.22
N ALA A 128 12.36 -9.29 -1.03
CA ALA A 128 13.70 -9.57 -0.54
C ALA A 128 14.41 -8.31 -0.02
N PHE A 129 14.25 -7.17 -0.70
CA PHE A 129 14.74 -5.88 -0.24
C PHE A 129 14.18 -5.51 1.14
N ILE A 130 12.85 -5.57 1.31
CA ILE A 130 12.18 -5.25 2.58
C ILE A 130 12.63 -6.20 3.69
N LYS A 131 12.88 -7.46 3.37
CA LYS A 131 13.40 -8.46 4.31
C LYS A 131 14.89 -8.32 4.64
N ARG A 132 15.60 -7.36 4.04
CA ARG A 132 17.06 -7.23 4.14
C ARG A 132 17.81 -8.50 3.67
N ASP A 133 17.26 -9.22 2.69
CA ASP A 133 17.89 -10.39 2.05
C ASP A 133 18.57 -9.99 0.72
N LYS A 134 19.80 -9.46 0.82
CA LYS A 134 20.57 -8.93 -0.33
C LYS A 134 20.85 -10.02 -1.37
N GLY A 135 21.22 -11.21 -0.92
CA GLY A 135 21.53 -12.33 -1.79
C GLY A 135 20.33 -12.76 -2.62
N LYS A 136 19.13 -12.78 -2.03
CA LYS A 136 17.90 -13.09 -2.77
C LYS A 136 17.49 -11.99 -3.72
N LEU A 137 17.64 -10.72 -3.36
CA LEU A 137 17.41 -9.60 -4.26
C LEU A 137 18.32 -9.71 -5.51
N GLN A 138 19.62 -9.87 -5.29
CA GLN A 138 20.61 -10.07 -6.35
C GLN A 138 20.24 -11.26 -7.25
N LYS A 139 19.82 -12.38 -6.65
CA LYS A 139 19.40 -13.57 -7.39
C LYS A 139 18.16 -13.34 -8.26
N MET A 140 17.23 -12.46 -7.86
CA MET A 140 16.07 -12.12 -8.71
C MET A 140 16.52 -11.26 -9.89
N ILE A 141 17.38 -10.27 -9.66
CA ILE A 141 17.95 -9.41 -10.71
C ILE A 141 18.72 -10.25 -11.74
N GLN A 142 19.66 -11.10 -11.30
CA GLN A 142 20.44 -11.96 -12.19
C GLN A 142 19.58 -12.92 -13.02
N LYS A 143 18.50 -13.46 -12.43
CA LYS A 143 17.59 -14.35 -13.16
C LYS A 143 16.78 -13.61 -14.21
N TRP A 144 16.38 -12.38 -13.92
CA TRP A 144 15.71 -11.53 -14.89
C TRP A 144 16.68 -11.15 -16.02
N ASP A 145 17.82 -10.56 -15.67
CA ASP A 145 18.84 -10.06 -16.61
C ASP A 145 19.27 -11.11 -17.65
N LYS A 146 19.38 -12.37 -17.22
CA LYS A 146 19.77 -13.47 -18.10
C LYS A 146 18.69 -13.92 -19.09
N ASN A 147 17.40 -13.82 -18.73
CA ASN A 147 16.34 -14.59 -19.42
C ASN A 147 15.16 -13.76 -19.92
N LEU A 148 15.09 -12.46 -19.62
CA LEU A 148 13.93 -11.64 -19.91
C LEU A 148 14.34 -10.23 -20.39
N PRO A 149 13.52 -9.56 -21.22
CA PRO A 149 13.69 -8.15 -21.54
C PRO A 149 13.67 -7.27 -20.28
N LYS A 150 14.44 -6.18 -20.31
CA LYS A 150 14.48 -5.19 -19.22
C LYS A 150 13.36 -4.16 -19.43
N ASP A 151 12.65 -3.86 -18.36
CA ASP A 151 11.60 -2.86 -18.31
C ASP A 151 11.78 -1.95 -17.08
N ARG A 152 10.83 -1.05 -16.86
CA ARG A 152 10.86 -0.14 -15.70
C ARG A 152 10.83 -0.87 -14.35
N ASN A 153 10.25 -2.07 -14.28
CA ASN A 153 10.22 -2.87 -13.06
C ASN A 153 11.59 -3.50 -12.78
N TYR A 154 12.31 -3.92 -13.83
CA TYR A 154 13.71 -4.31 -13.71
C TYR A 154 14.55 -3.15 -13.17
N ASP A 155 14.42 -1.96 -13.75
CA ASP A 155 15.17 -0.77 -13.33
C ASP A 155 14.87 -0.41 -11.88
N ALA A 156 13.59 -0.43 -11.48
CA ALA A 156 13.18 -0.22 -10.09
C ALA A 156 13.78 -1.27 -9.14
N LEU A 157 13.90 -2.54 -9.58
CA LEU A 157 14.51 -3.58 -8.77
C LEU A 157 16.03 -3.39 -8.60
N VAL A 158 16.71 -2.95 -9.65
CA VAL A 158 18.13 -2.57 -9.61
C VAL A 158 18.33 -1.36 -8.69
N GLN A 159 17.47 -0.33 -8.80
CA GLN A 159 17.51 0.84 -7.92
C GLN A 159 17.42 0.44 -6.44
N LEU A 160 16.55 -0.52 -6.08
CA LEU A 160 16.48 -1.07 -4.72
C LEU A 160 17.80 -1.75 -4.30
N TYR A 161 18.48 -2.44 -5.22
CA TYR A 161 19.75 -3.09 -4.93
C TYR A 161 20.89 -2.08 -4.74
N GLU A 162 20.95 -1.04 -5.57
CA GLU A 162 21.93 0.03 -5.49
C GLU A 162 21.74 0.88 -4.23
N ASN A 163 20.49 1.09 -3.83
CA ASN A 163 20.13 1.78 -2.59
C ASN A 163 19.95 0.82 -1.41
N TRP A 164 20.77 -0.24 -1.35
CA TRP A 164 20.62 -1.31 -0.36
C TRP A 164 20.55 -0.81 1.08
N ASP A 165 21.30 0.22 1.43
CA ASP A 165 21.37 0.70 2.82
C ASP A 165 20.22 1.64 3.21
N LYS A 166 19.36 2.01 2.25
CA LYS A 166 18.21 2.88 2.46
C LYS A 166 16.95 2.12 2.85
N LYS A 167 15.96 2.84 3.39
CA LYS A 167 14.59 2.33 3.56
C LYS A 167 13.84 2.38 2.23
N TYR A 168 12.72 1.63 2.12
CA TYR A 168 11.97 1.51 0.86
C TYR A 168 11.53 2.86 0.29
N LEU A 169 11.05 3.78 1.15
CA LEU A 169 10.69 5.12 0.74
C LEU A 169 11.85 5.85 0.05
N GLU A 170 12.99 5.95 0.73
CA GLU A 170 14.19 6.63 0.26
C GLU A 170 14.87 5.94 -0.94
N ALA A 171 14.66 4.63 -1.09
CA ALA A 171 15.18 3.85 -2.21
C ALA A 171 14.32 3.97 -3.47
N THR A 172 13.13 4.57 -3.39
CA THR A 172 12.15 4.67 -4.48
C THR A 172 11.73 6.11 -4.80
N GLU A 173 12.38 7.10 -4.19
CA GLU A 173 12.17 8.54 -4.43
C GLU A 173 13.45 9.21 -4.98
#